data_AF-A0A963JWA2-F1
#
_entry.id   AF-A0A963JWA2-F1
#
_cell.length_a   1.000
_cell.length_b   1.000
_cell.length_c   1.000
_cell.angle_alpha   90.00
_cell.angle_beta   90.00
_cell.angle_gamma   90.00
#
_symmetry.space_group_name_H-M   'P 1'
#
loop_
_entity.id
_entity.type
_entity.pdbx_description
1 polymer ?
#
loop_
_entity_poly.entity_id
_entity_poly.type
_entity_poly.pdbx_seq_one_letter_code
_entity_poly.pdbx_strand_id
1 'polypeptide(L)'
;PYAFASHFAPAALDQAAAVYRQTFRPSARLQQPRFMLAVNVFAAASDAEGHYLRSSMLQAFVNLRTGRAGPLPRPVEDVERHLDPVALASAEQALAITAVGAPDTV
;
A
#
# COMPACT_ATOMS: atom_id res chain seq x y z
N PRO A 1 -13.53 16.11 6.32
CA PRO A 1 -12.98 15.17 5.31
C PRO A 1 -12.67 13.84 6.01
N TYR A 2 -12.62 12.73 5.27
CA TYR A 2 -12.21 11.42 5.80
C TYR A 2 -10.97 10.93 5.04
N ALA A 3 -9.96 10.46 5.78
CA ALA A 3 -8.73 9.91 5.23
C ALA A 3 -8.60 8.44 5.61
N PHE A 4 -8.37 7.56 4.63
CA PHE A 4 -8.22 6.13 4.82
C PHE A 4 -6.77 5.69 4.56
N ALA A 5 -6.16 5.03 5.54
CA ALA A 5 -4.84 4.46 5.42
C ALA A 5 -4.94 3.01 4.92
N SER A 6 -4.82 2.83 3.60
CA SER A 6 -5.08 1.56 2.93
C SER A 6 -4.23 0.39 3.44
N HIS A 7 -2.98 0.63 3.81
CA HIS A 7 -2.05 -0.41 4.25
C HIS A 7 -2.43 -1.11 5.57
N PHE A 8 -3.37 -0.57 6.35
CA PHE A 8 -3.87 -1.23 7.57
C PHE A 8 -5.06 -2.16 7.30
N ALA A 9 -5.91 -1.82 6.34
CA ALA A 9 -7.13 -2.57 6.04
C ALA A 9 -7.51 -2.44 4.56
N PRO A 10 -6.67 -2.92 3.63
CA PRO A 10 -6.85 -2.65 2.20
C PRO A 10 -8.16 -3.25 1.67
N ALA A 11 -8.55 -4.43 2.18
CA ALA A 11 -9.82 -5.08 1.86
C ALA A 11 -11.06 -4.30 2.31
N ALA A 12 -10.92 -3.35 3.25
CA ALA A 12 -12.02 -2.54 3.76
C ALA A 12 -12.17 -1.19 3.03
N LEU A 13 -11.30 -0.88 2.06
CA LEU A 13 -11.26 0.42 1.38
C LEU A 13 -12.63 0.78 0.77
N ASP A 14 -13.18 -0.09 -0.07
CA ASP A 14 -14.43 0.21 -0.78
C ASP A 14 -15.61 0.35 0.18
N GLN A 15 -15.67 -0.51 1.19
CA GLN A 15 -16.68 -0.42 2.25
C GLN A 15 -16.56 0.89 3.02
N ALA A 16 -15.35 1.29 3.43
CA ALA A 16 -15.11 2.52 4.17
C ALA A 16 -15.49 3.76 3.34
N ALA A 17 -15.14 3.77 2.05
CA ALA A 17 -15.52 4.84 1.13
C ALA A 17 -17.05 4.91 0.92
N ALA A 18 -17.71 3.76 0.75
CA ALA A 18 -19.16 3.68 0.59
C ALA A 18 -19.89 4.18 1.84
N VAL A 19 -19.52 3.67 3.03
CA VAL A 19 -20.10 4.08 4.31
C VAL A 19 -19.92 5.58 4.53
N TYR A 20 -18.71 6.11 4.31
CA TYR A 20 -18.45 7.54 4.46
C TYR A 20 -19.36 8.37 3.55
N ARG A 21 -19.50 8.00 2.27
CA ARG A 21 -20.32 8.75 1.31
C ARG A 21 -21.82 8.65 1.63
N GLN A 22 -22.31 7.47 2.00
CA GLN A 22 -23.72 7.23 2.32
C GLN A 22 -24.17 7.93 3.61
N THR A 23 -23.27 8.04 4.59
CA THR A 23 -23.60 8.60 5.92
C THR A 23 -23.14 10.05 6.10
N PHE A 24 -22.52 10.65 5.07
CA PHE A 24 -22.02 12.01 5.14
C PHE A 24 -23.13 13.02 5.43
N ARG A 25 -22.93 13.85 6.45
CA ARG A 25 -23.80 14.98 6.78
C ARG A 25 -23.05 16.29 6.52
N PRO A 26 -23.55 17.16 5.63
CA PRO A 26 -23.00 18.50 5.44
C PRO A 26 -22.90 19.26 6.75
N SER A 27 -21.87 20.11 6.85
CA SER A 27 -21.64 20.99 8.00
C SER A 27 -21.16 22.35 7.53
N ALA A 28 -21.15 23.34 8.41
CA ALA A 28 -20.62 24.67 8.10
C ALA A 28 -19.20 24.66 7.52
N ARG A 29 -18.38 23.66 7.85
CA ARG A 29 -16.99 23.54 7.40
C ARG A 29 -16.81 22.69 6.14
N LEU A 30 -17.80 21.88 5.76
CA LEU A 30 -17.69 20.96 4.62
C LEU A 30 -19.09 20.64 4.09
N GLN A 31 -19.41 21.16 2.91
CA GLN A 31 -20.73 21.03 2.29
C GLN A 31 -20.92 19.73 1.48
N GLN A 32 -19.82 19.10 1.06
CA GLN A 32 -19.83 17.89 0.23
C GLN A 32 -18.83 16.85 0.76
N PRO A 33 -19.08 15.55 0.58
CA PRO A 33 -18.18 14.51 1.07
C PRO A 33 -16.80 14.64 0.41
N ARG A 34 -15.74 14.57 1.22
CA ARG A 34 -14.34 14.60 0.76
C ARG A 34 -13.57 13.44 1.36
N PHE A 35 -13.33 12.44 0.52
CA PHE A 35 -12.56 11.24 0.84
C PHE A 35 -11.11 11.40 0.34
N MET A 36 -10.15 10.95 1.13
CA MET A 36 -8.74 10.91 0.80
C MET A 36 -8.21 9.51 1.06
N LEU A 37 -7.42 8.98 0.13
CA LEU A 37 -6.82 7.66 0.22
C LEU A 37 -5.31 7.81 0.34
N ALA A 38 -4.70 7.22 1.36
CA ALA A 38 -3.26 7.01 1.35
C ALA A 38 -2.95 5.74 0.55
N VAL A 39 -2.14 5.86 -0.50
CA VAL A 39 -1.67 4.77 -1.35
C VAL A 39 -0.15 4.70 -1.31
N ASN A 40 0.43 3.52 -1.55
CA ASN A 40 1.87 3.41 -1.75
C ASN A 40 2.19 3.64 -3.24
N VAL A 41 3.33 4.27 -3.51
CA VAL A 41 3.83 4.47 -4.88
C VAL A 41 5.31 4.14 -4.91
N PHE A 42 5.70 3.25 -5.82
CA PHE A 42 7.09 2.90 -6.11
C PHE A 42 7.34 3.19 -7.59
N ALA A 43 7.64 4.45 -7.90
CA ALA A 43 7.88 4.92 -9.25
C ALA A 43 9.38 4.91 -9.59
N ALA A 44 9.72 4.54 -10.82
CA ALA A 44 11.09 4.46 -11.31
C ALA A 44 11.16 4.79 -12.81
N ALA A 45 12.35 4.69 -13.43
CA ALA A 45 12.48 4.93 -14.88
C ALA A 45 11.94 3.78 -15.73
N SER A 46 11.76 2.59 -15.14
CA SER A 46 11.20 1.40 -15.79
C SER A 46 10.36 0.57 -14.81
N ASP A 47 9.48 -0.29 -15.34
CA ASP A 47 8.69 -1.20 -14.50
C ASP A 47 9.58 -2.12 -13.66
N ALA A 48 10.60 -2.71 -14.29
CA ALA A 48 11.57 -3.57 -13.63
C ALA A 48 12.24 -2.85 -12.43
N GLU A 49 12.68 -1.61 -12.60
CA GLU A 49 13.27 -0.82 -11.52
C GLU A 49 12.25 -0.51 -10.42
N GLY A 50 10.99 -0.20 -10.77
CA GLY A 50 9.93 0.04 -9.80
C GLY A 50 9.65 -1.20 -8.93
N HIS A 51 9.58 -2.38 -9.55
CA HIS A 51 9.44 -3.66 -8.86
C HIS A 51 10.65 -4.00 -8.00
N TYR A 52 11.86 -3.74 -8.49
CA TYR A 52 13.09 -3.88 -7.72
C TYR A 52 13.06 -2.99 -6.47
N LEU A 53 12.70 -1.71 -6.58
CA LEU A 53 12.57 -0.80 -5.43
C LEU A 53 11.46 -1.21 -4.45
N ARG A 54 10.32 -1.70 -4.95
CA ARG A 54 9.22 -2.23 -4.10
C ARG A 54 9.69 -3.38 -3.22
N SER A 55 10.65 -4.18 -3.65
CA SER A 55 11.14 -5.35 -2.90
C SER A 55 11.64 -4.99 -1.49
N SER A 56 12.20 -3.80 -1.28
CA SER A 56 12.59 -3.29 0.05
C SER A 56 11.41 -3.23 1.01
N MET A 57 10.25 -2.75 0.55
CA MET A 57 9.05 -2.64 1.38
C MET A 57 8.45 -4.01 1.68
N LEU A 58 8.45 -4.94 0.71
CA LEU A 58 8.00 -6.30 0.93
C LEU A 58 8.83 -7.00 2.01
N GLN A 59 10.16 -6.91 1.93
CA GLN A 59 11.06 -7.43 2.96
C GLN A 59 10.80 -6.77 4.32
N ALA A 60 10.62 -5.45 4.37
CA ALA A 60 10.34 -4.74 5.62
C ALA A 60 9.01 -5.18 6.25
N PHE A 61 7.95 -5.38 5.47
CA PHE A 61 6.66 -5.88 5.98
C PHE A 61 6.74 -7.32 6.48
N VAL A 62 7.47 -8.19 5.78
CA VAL A 62 7.72 -9.56 6.26
C VAL A 62 8.51 -9.53 7.57
N ASN A 63 9.58 -8.73 7.65
CA ASN A 63 10.37 -8.58 8.86
C ASN A 63 9.51 -8.04 10.03
N LEU A 64 8.68 -7.04 9.78
CA LEU A 64 7.77 -6.49 10.79
C LEU A 64 6.81 -7.56 11.35
N ARG A 65 6.17 -8.34 10.47
CA ARG A 65 5.19 -9.36 10.87
C ARG A 65 5.80 -10.59 11.52
N THR A 66 7.07 -10.87 11.23
CA THR A 66 7.83 -11.98 11.82
C THR A 66 8.62 -11.57 13.06
N GLY A 67 8.44 -10.34 13.56
CA GLY A 67 9.10 -9.85 14.79
C GLY A 67 10.57 -9.47 14.62
N ARG A 68 11.03 -9.28 13.39
CA ARG A 68 12.41 -8.92 13.00
C ARG A 68 12.51 -7.49 12.47
N ALA A 69 11.65 -6.58 12.96
CA ALA A 69 11.61 -5.19 12.52
C ALA A 69 12.99 -4.53 12.63
N GLY A 70 13.34 -3.70 11.65
CA GLY A 70 14.64 -3.05 11.55
C GLY A 70 14.65 -1.98 10.46
N PRO A 71 15.85 -1.49 10.08
CA PRO A 71 16.01 -0.56 8.97
C PRO A 71 15.43 -1.11 7.65
N LEU A 72 15.10 -0.21 6.73
CA LEU A 72 14.62 -0.59 5.39
C LEU A 72 15.70 -1.45 4.68
N PRO A 73 15.40 -2.71 4.32
CA PRO A 73 16.35 -3.56 3.61
C PRO A 73 16.71 -3.00 2.24
N ARG A 74 17.89 -3.37 1.73
CA ARG A 74 18.24 -3.06 0.34
C ARG A 74 17.29 -3.79 -0.63
N PRO A 75 17.00 -3.20 -1.78
CA PRO A 75 16.19 -3.86 -2.79
C PRO A 75 16.93 -5.09 -3.35
N VAL A 76 16.17 -6.12 -3.70
CA VAL A 76 16.65 -7.39 -4.25
C VAL A 76 15.88 -7.73 -5.53
N GLU A 77 16.57 -8.39 -6.46
CA GLU A 77 15.93 -9.06 -7.59
C GLU A 77 15.21 -10.32 -7.09
N ASP A 78 14.21 -10.80 -7.83
CA ASP A 78 13.51 -12.06 -7.54
C ASP A 78 13.08 -12.21 -6.07
N VAL A 79 12.44 -11.19 -5.48
CA VAL A 79 12.09 -11.14 -4.04
C VAL A 79 11.36 -12.39 -3.53
N GLU A 80 10.58 -13.04 -4.39
CA GLU A 80 9.89 -14.32 -4.15
C GLU A 80 10.84 -15.48 -3.79
N ARG A 81 12.08 -15.44 -4.27
CA ARG A 81 13.12 -16.44 -3.93
C ARG A 81 13.78 -16.19 -2.58
N HIS A 82 13.61 -15.00 -2.03
CA HIS A 82 14.26 -14.57 -0.79
C HIS A 82 13.33 -14.64 0.44
N LEU A 83 12.03 -14.73 0.23
CA LEU A 83 11.02 -14.66 1.28
C LEU A 83 10.19 -15.94 1.33
N ASP A 84 9.74 -16.30 2.54
CA ASP A 84 8.75 -17.36 2.70
C ASP A 84 7.46 -16.99 1.91
N PRO A 85 6.92 -17.89 1.07
CA PRO A 85 5.79 -17.58 0.20
C PRO A 85 4.53 -17.13 0.95
N VAL A 86 4.28 -17.69 2.14
CA VAL A 86 3.10 -17.32 2.95
C VAL A 86 3.29 -15.93 3.54
N ALA A 87 4.50 -15.65 4.06
CA ALA A 87 4.82 -14.32 4.57
C ALA A 87 4.78 -13.26 3.47
N LEU A 88 5.28 -13.57 2.27
CA LEU A 88 5.22 -12.69 1.11
C LEU A 88 3.78 -12.40 0.71
N ALA A 89 2.96 -13.42 0.49
CA ALA A 89 1.54 -13.24 0.13
C ALA A 89 0.80 -12.36 1.15
N SER A 90 1.10 -12.54 2.44
CA SER A 90 0.59 -11.69 3.50
C SER A 90 1.02 -10.23 3.32
N ALA A 91 2.30 -9.98 3.08
CA ALA A 91 2.83 -8.63 2.85
C ALA A 91 2.21 -7.97 1.61
N GLU A 92 2.04 -8.73 0.52
CA GLU A 92 1.38 -8.25 -0.69
C GLU A 92 -0.08 -7.89 -0.45
N GLN A 93 -0.82 -8.70 0.32
CA GLN A 93 -2.19 -8.37 0.71
C GLN A 93 -2.24 -7.04 1.48
N ALA A 94 -1.28 -6.80 2.37
CA ALA A 94 -1.19 -5.55 3.12
C ALA A 94 -0.94 -4.34 2.21
N LEU A 95 -0.13 -4.54 1.18
CA LEU A 95 0.31 -3.54 0.22
C LEU A 95 -0.52 -3.59 -1.06
N ALA A 96 -1.73 -4.16 -1.03
CA ALA A 96 -2.54 -4.34 -2.24
C ALA A 96 -2.94 -3.02 -2.91
N ILE A 97 -3.01 -1.92 -2.14
CA ILE A 97 -3.27 -0.58 -2.66
C ILE A 97 -1.94 0.13 -2.90
N THR A 98 -1.32 -0.22 -4.02
CA THR A 98 0.01 0.27 -4.42
C THR A 98 0.07 0.45 -5.94
N ALA A 99 0.72 1.53 -6.40
CA ALA A 99 1.16 1.69 -7.78
C ALA A 99 2.67 1.45 -7.89
N VAL A 100 3.12 0.76 -8.94
CA VAL A 100 4.52 0.35 -9.12
C VAL A 100 4.88 0.46 -10.59
N GLY A 101 6.00 1.10 -10.91
CA GLY A 101 6.59 1.04 -12.25
C GLY A 101 7.03 2.38 -12.84
N ALA A 102 7.04 2.43 -14.16
CA ALA A 102 7.41 3.58 -14.98
C ALA A 102 6.31 4.67 -15.01
N PRO A 103 6.59 5.87 -15.59
CA PRO A 103 5.61 6.95 -15.65
C PRO A 103 4.27 6.60 -16.33
N ASP A 104 4.25 5.65 -17.26
CA ASP A 104 3.03 5.24 -17.98
C ASP A 104 2.22 4.15 -17.26
N THR A 105 2.77 3.55 -16.20
CA THR A 105 2.17 2.42 -15.46
C THR A 105 1.78 2.77 -14.02
N VAL A 106 2.10 3.99 -13.58
CA VAL A 106 1.83 4.55 -12.23
C VAL A 106 0.89 5.74 -12.28
#